data_AF-A0A7R9PUS5-F1
#
_entry.id   AF-A0A7R9PUS5-F1
#
_cell.length_a   1.000
_cell.length_b   1.000
_cell.length_c   1.000
_cell.angle_alpha   90.00
_cell.angle_beta   90.00
_cell.angle_gamma   90.00
#
_symmetry.space_group_name_H-M   'P 1'
#
loop_
_entity.id
_entity.type
_entity.pdbx_description
1 polymer ?
#
loop_
_entity_poly.entity_id
_entity_poly.type
_entity_poly.pdbx_seq_one_letter_code
_entity_poly.pdbx_strand_id
1 'polypeptide(L)'
;MSYKGYQSTIGGDERNDWSRLSQTVATNVQKISQNVNQMQRMVNQLGTSQDSDNLRTNLHEIQHYTNQLAKDTNNNLKELAQMPQSTNVSEQKQRRMLRERLTSDFSEALKNFQVIQRTAASKEKESVIRARANSGLNSNSGWDDHSSRGPSNLIDLQSPQSQTQIQMEEECDIELLRDREQAIRKIESDIVEVNQIFKDLATMVHEQGEVIDSIEANVETASIQVHEGTAQLSKARDYQVCPASPARGQHFFTDFYICFV
;
A
#
# COMPACT_ATOMS: atom_id res chain seq x y z
N MET A 1 -37.40 -13.61 40.95
CA MET A 1 -37.39 -13.44 39.47
C MET A 1 -36.52 -12.24 39.16
N SER A 2 -35.30 -12.47 38.66
CA SER A 2 -34.34 -11.42 38.33
C SER A 2 -34.02 -11.54 36.84
N TYR A 3 -34.48 -10.58 36.04
CA TYR A 3 -34.12 -10.49 34.63
C TYR A 3 -32.83 -9.67 34.52
N LYS A 4 -31.69 -10.36 34.34
CA LYS A 4 -30.45 -9.74 33.85
C LYS A 4 -30.57 -9.57 32.34
N GLY A 5 -30.76 -8.33 31.89
CA GLY A 5 -30.65 -7.96 30.48
C GLY A 5 -29.18 -8.06 30.04
N TYR A 6 -28.92 -8.92 29.05
CA TYR A 6 -27.67 -8.90 28.30
C TYR A 6 -27.80 -7.83 27.20
N GLN A 7 -27.24 -6.65 27.44
CA GLN A 7 -27.04 -5.64 26.42
C GLN A 7 -25.63 -5.87 25.84
N SER A 8 -25.57 -6.60 24.73
CA SER A 8 -24.33 -6.95 24.03
C SER A 8 -23.64 -5.71 23.48
N THR A 9 -22.37 -5.52 23.86
CA THR A 9 -21.45 -4.43 23.46
C THR A 9 -20.73 -4.71 22.13
N ILE A 10 -21.40 -5.35 21.15
CA ILE A 10 -20.72 -5.92 19.96
C ILE A 10 -20.22 -4.83 18.99
N GLY A 11 -20.89 -3.68 18.88
CA GLY A 11 -20.50 -2.64 17.91
C GLY A 11 -19.31 -1.75 18.31
N GLY A 12 -18.88 -1.76 19.57
CA GLY A 12 -17.77 -0.93 20.05
C GLY A 12 -16.40 -1.52 19.73
N ASP A 13 -16.29 -2.84 19.74
CA ASP A 13 -15.02 -3.56 19.56
C ASP A 13 -14.59 -3.55 18.08
N GLU A 14 -15.52 -3.84 17.16
CA GLU A 14 -15.27 -3.87 15.71
C GLU A 14 -14.85 -2.50 15.13
N ARG A 15 -15.39 -1.40 15.69
CA ARG A 15 -15.01 -0.04 15.28
C ARG A 15 -13.59 0.31 15.72
N ASN A 16 -13.20 -0.11 16.92
CA ASN A 16 -11.86 0.09 17.44
C ASN A 16 -10.85 -0.76 16.66
N ASP A 17 -11.19 -2.00 16.32
CA ASP A 17 -10.34 -2.89 15.55
C ASP A 17 -10.12 -2.41 14.12
N TRP A 18 -11.18 -1.97 13.43
CA TRP A 18 -11.05 -1.39 12.08
C TRP A 18 -10.16 -0.14 12.09
N SER A 19 -10.37 0.74 13.07
CA SER A 19 -9.55 1.95 13.22
C SER A 19 -8.08 1.60 13.47
N ARG A 20 -7.80 0.68 14.40
CA ARG A 20 -6.45 0.20 14.71
C ARG A 20 -5.77 -0.39 13.48
N LEU A 21 -6.47 -1.25 12.73
CA LEU A 21 -5.92 -1.92 11.55
C LEU A 21 -5.65 -0.91 10.42
N SER A 22 -6.56 0.03 10.18
CA SER A 22 -6.36 1.11 9.20
C SER A 22 -5.15 1.99 9.55
N GLN A 23 -4.95 2.28 10.83
CA GLN A 23 -3.79 3.04 11.32
C GLN A 23 -2.49 2.25 11.18
N THR A 24 -2.51 0.94 11.43
CA THR A 24 -1.37 0.06 11.21
C THR A 24 -0.98 0.03 9.74
N VAL A 25 -1.94 -0.11 8.82
CA VAL A 25 -1.70 -0.04 7.37
C VAL A 25 -1.05 1.29 6.99
N ALA A 26 -1.63 2.42 7.41
CA ALA A 26 -1.08 3.74 7.13
C ALA A 26 0.38 3.88 7.62
N THR A 27 0.66 3.41 8.84
CA THR A 27 1.98 3.45 9.45
C THR A 27 2.97 2.57 8.68
N ASN A 28 2.56 1.35 8.28
CA ASN A 28 3.42 0.46 7.51
C ASN A 28 3.75 1.04 6.14
N VAL A 29 2.78 1.63 5.44
CA VAL A 29 3.00 2.31 4.15
C VAL A 29 4.05 3.43 4.30
N GLN A 30 3.95 4.25 5.35
CA GLN A 30 4.94 5.28 5.63
C GLN A 30 6.33 4.69 5.88
N LYS A 31 6.44 3.61 6.66
CA LYS A 31 7.70 2.92 6.93
C LYS A 31 8.30 2.32 5.65
N ILE A 32 7.50 1.71 4.78
CA ILE A 32 7.95 1.20 3.49
C ILE A 32 8.56 2.35 2.68
N SER A 33 7.86 3.48 2.55
CA SER A 33 8.39 4.65 1.85
C SER A 33 9.69 5.20 2.46
N GLN A 34 9.82 5.21 3.79
CA GLN A 34 11.06 5.60 4.47
C GLN A 34 12.21 4.64 4.17
N ASN A 35 11.95 3.32 4.28
CA ASN A 35 12.93 2.29 3.97
C ASN A 35 13.38 2.39 2.51
N VAL A 36 12.47 2.63 1.57
CA VAL A 36 12.80 2.83 0.14
C VAL A 36 13.76 3.99 -0.05
N ASN A 37 13.52 5.13 0.61
CA ASN A 37 14.43 6.28 0.56
C ASN A 37 15.80 5.99 1.20
N GLN A 38 15.85 5.16 2.25
CA GLN A 38 17.10 4.71 2.84
C GLN A 38 17.86 3.76 1.92
N MET A 39 17.19 2.75 1.38
CA MET A 39 17.75 1.80 0.42
C MET A 39 18.27 2.52 -0.82
N GLN A 40 17.56 3.51 -1.35
CA GLN A 40 18.01 4.30 -2.50
C GLN A 40 19.38 4.96 -2.23
N ARG A 41 19.60 5.50 -1.04
CA ARG A 41 20.88 6.10 -0.65
C ARG A 41 21.99 5.06 -0.58
N MET A 42 21.72 3.90 0.01
CA MET A 42 22.68 2.80 0.14
C MET A 42 23.03 2.18 -1.22
N VAL A 43 22.02 1.91 -2.06
CA VAL A 43 22.19 1.42 -3.43
C VAL A 43 23.03 2.39 -4.26
N ASN A 44 22.90 3.70 -4.06
CA ASN A 44 23.73 4.69 -4.75
C ASN A 44 25.21 4.62 -4.34
N GLN A 45 25.52 4.14 -3.15
CA GLN A 45 26.88 3.98 -2.63
C GLN A 45 27.53 2.65 -3.07
N LEU A 46 26.74 1.65 -3.49
CA LEU A 46 27.27 0.39 -4.04
C LEU A 46 28.14 0.63 -5.29
N GLY A 47 29.31 0.01 -5.31
CA GLY A 47 30.31 0.15 -6.38
C GLY A 47 31.13 1.43 -6.35
N THR A 48 30.96 2.28 -5.33
CA THR A 48 31.76 3.51 -5.12
C THR A 48 32.84 3.29 -4.05
N SER A 49 33.66 4.31 -3.77
CA SER A 49 34.65 4.25 -2.66
C SER A 49 34.02 4.16 -1.27
N GLN A 50 32.69 4.35 -1.14
CA GLN A 50 31.93 4.20 0.10
C GLN A 50 31.27 2.81 0.23
N ASP A 51 31.48 1.92 -0.74
CA ASP A 51 30.99 0.55 -0.66
C ASP A 51 31.71 -0.23 0.46
N SER A 52 30.95 -1.02 1.22
CA SER A 52 31.46 -1.84 2.32
C SER A 52 30.51 -3.00 2.60
N ASP A 53 31.04 -4.10 3.15
CA ASP A 53 30.19 -5.25 3.48
C ASP A 53 29.13 -4.91 4.53
N ASN A 54 29.44 -4.02 5.50
CA ASN A 54 28.44 -3.52 6.45
C ASN A 54 27.27 -2.80 5.77
N LEU A 55 27.55 -1.98 4.74
CA LEU A 55 26.50 -1.32 3.97
C LEU A 55 25.62 -2.32 3.23
N ARG A 56 26.22 -3.39 2.68
CA ARG A 56 25.49 -4.46 1.99
C ARG A 56 24.64 -5.27 2.95
N THR A 57 25.16 -5.66 4.11
CA THR A 57 24.39 -6.35 5.15
C THR A 57 23.18 -5.51 5.59
N ASN A 58 23.40 -4.23 5.90
CA ASN A 58 22.31 -3.31 6.25
C ASN A 58 21.27 -3.18 5.12
N LEU A 59 21.70 -3.20 3.85
CA LEU A 59 20.79 -3.13 2.71
C LEU A 59 19.90 -4.38 2.66
N HIS A 60 20.50 -5.56 2.81
CA HIS A 60 19.80 -6.85 2.83
C HIS A 60 18.81 -6.95 4.01
N GLU A 61 19.17 -6.44 5.18
CA GLU A 61 18.29 -6.38 6.36
C GLU A 61 17.07 -5.49 6.10
N ILE A 62 17.29 -4.28 5.59
CA ILE A 62 16.19 -3.35 5.29
C ILE A 62 15.31 -3.88 4.16
N GLN A 63 15.88 -4.51 3.13
CA GLN A 63 15.12 -5.15 2.06
C GLN A 63 14.21 -6.25 2.63
N HIS A 64 14.76 -7.15 3.44
CA HIS A 64 14.00 -8.23 4.04
C HIS A 64 12.89 -7.70 4.96
N TYR A 65 13.21 -6.75 5.83
CA TYR A 65 12.24 -6.10 6.71
C TYR A 65 11.11 -5.42 5.92
N THR A 66 11.46 -4.74 4.82
CA THR A 66 10.48 -4.06 3.96
C THR A 66 9.56 -5.05 3.24
N ASN A 67 10.08 -6.21 2.82
CA ASN A 67 9.27 -7.28 2.25
C ASN A 67 8.26 -7.83 3.28
N GLN A 68 8.71 -8.10 4.51
CA GLN A 68 7.82 -8.54 5.58
C GLN A 68 6.72 -7.50 5.88
N LEU A 69 7.10 -6.21 5.98
CA LEU A 69 6.15 -5.10 6.10
C LEU A 69 5.14 -5.08 4.94
N ALA A 70 5.57 -5.31 3.70
CA ALA A 70 4.68 -5.37 2.54
C ALA A 70 3.68 -6.52 2.65
N LYS A 71 4.12 -7.72 3.04
CA LYS A 71 3.24 -8.88 3.27
C LYS A 71 2.22 -8.60 4.36
N ASP A 72 2.66 -8.08 5.50
CA ASP A 72 1.78 -7.74 6.63
C ASP A 72 0.76 -6.67 6.22
N THR A 73 1.18 -5.66 5.47
CA THR A 73 0.30 -4.60 4.98
C THR A 73 -0.75 -5.13 4.01
N ASN A 74 -0.37 -6.05 3.11
CA ASN A 74 -1.30 -6.72 2.21
C ASN A 74 -2.35 -7.54 2.99
N ASN A 75 -1.91 -8.29 4.01
CA ASN A 75 -2.82 -9.07 4.85
C ASN A 75 -3.80 -8.17 5.62
N ASN A 76 -3.29 -7.10 6.24
CA ASN A 76 -4.13 -6.13 6.94
C ASN A 76 -5.13 -5.44 6.01
N LEU A 77 -4.75 -5.13 4.76
CA LEU A 77 -5.67 -4.58 3.76
C LEU A 77 -6.76 -5.58 3.35
N LYS A 78 -6.41 -6.86 3.18
CA LYS A 78 -7.40 -7.92 2.92
C LYS A 78 -8.37 -8.09 4.08
N GLU A 79 -7.87 -8.06 5.32
CA GLU A 79 -8.71 -8.12 6.51
C GLU A 79 -9.64 -6.89 6.60
N LEU A 80 -9.15 -5.67 6.33
CA LEU A 80 -9.99 -4.47 6.21
C LEU A 80 -11.06 -4.58 5.12
N ALA A 81 -10.79 -5.31 4.04
CA ALA A 81 -11.76 -5.54 2.96
C ALA A 81 -12.85 -6.56 3.37
N GLN A 82 -12.51 -7.54 4.21
CA GLN A 82 -13.40 -8.61 4.65
C GLN A 82 -14.20 -8.28 5.92
N MET A 83 -13.85 -7.21 6.65
CA MET A 83 -14.58 -6.79 7.84
C MET A 83 -16.07 -6.46 7.54
N PRO A 84 -16.98 -6.76 8.49
CA PRO A 84 -18.40 -6.45 8.34
C PRO A 84 -18.64 -4.98 7.99
N GLN A 85 -19.55 -4.74 7.06
CA GLN A 85 -19.95 -3.39 6.69
C GLN A 85 -20.70 -2.74 7.87
N SER A 86 -20.35 -1.50 8.21
CA SER A 86 -21.10 -0.74 9.23
C SER A 86 -22.56 -0.58 8.79
N THR A 87 -23.49 -0.72 9.74
CA THR A 87 -24.92 -0.45 9.51
C THR A 87 -25.19 1.04 9.27
N ASN A 88 -24.23 1.93 9.62
CA ASN A 88 -24.31 3.34 9.35
C ASN A 88 -23.69 3.66 7.97
N VAL A 89 -24.53 4.12 7.04
CA VAL A 89 -24.16 4.47 5.65
C VAL A 89 -23.02 5.52 5.59
N SER A 90 -23.01 6.50 6.50
CA SER A 90 -21.95 7.52 6.54
C SER A 90 -20.61 6.93 6.94
N GLU A 91 -20.60 6.07 7.95
CA GLU A 91 -19.40 5.37 8.40
C GLU A 91 -18.92 4.38 7.34
N GLN A 92 -19.83 3.66 6.69
CA GLN A 92 -19.52 2.78 5.57
C GLN A 92 -18.79 3.52 4.44
N LYS A 93 -19.30 4.70 4.05
CA LYS A 93 -18.67 5.56 3.05
C LYS A 93 -17.27 6.01 3.48
N GLN A 94 -17.12 6.45 4.74
CA GLN A 94 -15.81 6.85 5.29
C GLN A 94 -14.80 5.71 5.27
N ARG A 95 -15.21 4.50 5.71
CA ARG A 95 -14.36 3.31 5.71
C ARG A 95 -13.91 2.92 4.30
N ARG A 96 -14.82 3.00 3.33
CA ARG A 96 -14.51 2.74 1.92
C ARG A 96 -13.50 3.73 1.36
N MET A 97 -13.74 5.04 1.51
CA MET A 97 -12.83 6.08 1.00
C MET A 97 -11.42 5.96 1.62
N LEU A 98 -11.34 5.67 2.92
CA LEU A 98 -10.04 5.46 3.57
C LEU A 98 -9.33 4.23 3.01
N ARG A 99 -10.02 3.11 2.82
CA ARG A 99 -9.44 1.89 2.26
C ARG A 99 -8.93 2.09 0.83
N GLU A 100 -9.69 2.79 -0.02
CA GLU A 100 -9.28 3.13 -1.40
C GLU A 100 -8.00 3.96 -1.38
N ARG A 101 -7.94 4.99 -0.53
CA ARG A 101 -6.74 5.81 -0.35
C ARG A 101 -5.55 4.97 0.13
N LEU A 102 -5.71 4.15 1.17
CA LEU A 102 -4.64 3.31 1.70
C LEU A 102 -4.14 2.30 0.65
N THR A 103 -5.04 1.76 -0.17
CA THR A 103 -4.67 0.86 -1.28
C THR A 103 -3.84 1.58 -2.33
N SER A 104 -4.23 2.81 -2.70
CA SER A 104 -3.48 3.66 -3.62
C SER A 104 -2.09 4.00 -3.07
N ASP A 105 -2.01 4.50 -1.83
CA ASP A 105 -0.76 4.89 -1.18
C ASP A 105 0.19 3.68 -1.04
N PHE A 106 -0.35 2.50 -0.71
CA PHE A 106 0.43 1.27 -0.62
C PHE A 106 0.95 0.79 -1.99
N SER A 107 0.12 0.86 -3.03
CA SER A 107 0.52 0.52 -4.40
C SER A 107 1.67 1.40 -4.89
N GLU A 108 1.61 2.71 -4.62
CA GLU A 108 2.69 3.63 -4.95
C GLU A 108 3.99 3.30 -4.18
N ALA A 109 3.89 3.07 -2.88
CA ALA A 109 5.04 2.68 -2.05
C ALA A 109 5.69 1.37 -2.54
N LEU A 110 4.89 0.36 -2.89
CA LEU A 110 5.35 -0.91 -3.45
C LEU A 110 6.02 -0.75 -4.82
N LYS A 111 5.47 0.12 -5.67
CA LYS A 111 6.06 0.38 -7.00
C LYS A 111 7.47 0.94 -6.84
N ASN A 112 7.62 1.92 -5.96
CA ASN A 112 8.93 2.50 -5.65
C ASN A 112 9.87 1.45 -5.04
N PHE A 113 9.38 0.62 -4.12
CA PHE A 113 10.15 -0.47 -3.54
C PHE A 113 10.67 -1.46 -4.59
N GLN A 114 9.82 -1.88 -5.54
CA GLN A 114 10.20 -2.81 -6.59
C GLN A 114 11.27 -2.23 -7.52
N VAL A 115 11.20 -0.93 -7.84
CA VAL A 115 12.23 -0.24 -8.64
C VAL A 115 13.58 -0.30 -7.91
N ILE A 116 13.59 -0.07 -6.59
CA ILE A 116 14.83 -0.11 -5.80
C ILE A 116 15.37 -1.53 -5.66
N GLN A 117 14.51 -2.56 -5.47
CA GLN A 117 14.95 -3.96 -5.45
C GLN A 117 15.64 -4.35 -6.76
N ARG A 118 15.06 -4.00 -7.91
CA ARG A 118 15.67 -4.28 -9.23
C ARG A 118 17.01 -3.55 -9.40
N THR A 119 17.07 -2.30 -8.96
CA THR A 119 18.31 -1.50 -9.02
C THR A 119 19.40 -2.11 -8.13
N ALA A 120 19.04 -2.54 -6.91
CA ALA A 120 19.95 -3.20 -5.99
C ALA A 120 20.50 -4.51 -6.59
N ALA A 121 19.63 -5.39 -7.10
CA ALA A 121 20.03 -6.64 -7.75
C ALA A 121 20.95 -6.40 -8.94
N SER A 122 20.64 -5.40 -9.79
CA SER A 122 21.48 -5.05 -10.94
C SER A 122 22.88 -4.58 -10.51
N LYS A 123 22.98 -3.72 -9.49
CA LYS A 123 24.27 -3.23 -8.99
C LYS A 123 25.09 -4.31 -8.31
N GLU A 124 24.44 -5.19 -7.54
CA GLU A 124 25.12 -6.30 -6.89
C GLU A 124 25.65 -7.31 -7.93
N LYS A 125 24.86 -7.59 -8.97
CA LYS A 125 25.29 -8.41 -10.12
C LYS A 125 26.48 -7.80 -10.84
N GLU A 126 26.46 -6.50 -11.14
CA GLU A 126 27.59 -5.81 -11.77
C GLU A 126 28.86 -5.86 -10.90
N SER A 127 28.69 -5.70 -9.58
CA SER A 127 29.80 -5.81 -8.63
C SER A 127 30.40 -7.21 -8.58
N VAL A 128 29.58 -8.26 -8.64
CA VAL A 128 30.04 -9.66 -8.72
C VAL A 128 30.82 -9.92 -10.00
N ILE A 129 30.31 -9.43 -11.16
CA ILE A 129 31.00 -9.55 -12.45
C ILE A 129 32.37 -8.87 -12.41
N ARG A 130 32.45 -7.65 -11.86
CA ARG A 130 33.70 -6.89 -11.75
C ARG A 130 34.71 -7.58 -10.83
N ALA A 131 34.26 -8.12 -9.70
CA ALA A 131 35.12 -8.87 -8.80
C ALA A 131 35.69 -10.14 -9.47
N ARG A 132 34.86 -10.90 -10.19
CA ARG A 132 35.34 -12.07 -10.97
C ARG A 132 36.37 -11.71 -12.04
N ALA A 133 36.15 -10.61 -12.76
CA ALA A 133 37.08 -10.16 -13.79
C ALA A 133 38.45 -9.78 -13.21
N ASN A 134 38.48 -9.20 -12.02
CA ASN A 134 39.72 -8.82 -11.33
C ASN A 134 40.46 -10.02 -10.72
N SER A 135 39.74 -11.02 -10.20
CA SER A 135 40.35 -12.22 -9.59
C SER A 135 40.87 -13.25 -10.61
N GLY A 136 40.78 -12.99 -11.92
CA GLY A 136 41.24 -13.94 -12.95
C GLY A 136 40.43 -15.24 -13.05
N LEU A 137 39.38 -15.38 -12.24
CA LEU A 137 38.42 -16.50 -12.21
C LEU A 137 37.43 -16.38 -13.39
N ASN A 138 37.95 -16.36 -14.61
CA ASN A 138 37.15 -16.39 -15.82
C ASN A 138 36.73 -17.84 -16.12
N SER A 139 35.99 -18.46 -15.19
CA SER A 139 35.46 -19.82 -15.35
C SER A 139 33.94 -19.77 -15.47
N ASN A 140 33.49 -19.66 -16.73
CA ASN A 140 32.29 -20.30 -17.27
C ASN A 140 31.08 -20.45 -16.32
N SER A 141 30.29 -19.39 -16.13
CA SER A 141 28.98 -19.50 -15.48
C SER A 141 27.87 -18.77 -16.24
N GLY A 142 27.02 -19.53 -16.92
CA GLY A 142 25.55 -19.41 -17.09
C GLY A 142 24.85 -18.08 -17.40
N TRP A 143 25.57 -16.97 -17.54
CA TRP A 143 25.06 -15.62 -17.71
C TRP A 143 25.78 -14.97 -18.90
N ASP A 144 25.91 -15.70 -20.01
CA ASP A 144 26.51 -15.17 -21.23
C ASP A 144 25.51 -14.24 -21.92
N ASP A 145 25.75 -12.93 -21.80
CA ASP A 145 25.41 -11.99 -22.87
C ASP A 145 26.63 -11.11 -23.19
N HIS A 146 27.15 -11.35 -24.39
CA HIS A 146 28.08 -10.59 -25.20
C HIS A 146 28.89 -9.44 -24.55
N SER A 147 30.20 -9.65 -24.36
CA SER A 147 31.26 -9.09 -25.24
C SER A 147 32.63 -9.02 -24.55
N SER A 148 33.66 -9.34 -25.34
CA SER A 148 35.10 -9.04 -25.13
C SER A 148 35.93 -10.08 -24.39
N ARG A 149 36.21 -11.19 -25.09
CA ARG A 149 37.41 -12.02 -24.85
C ARG A 149 38.67 -11.24 -25.26
N GLY A 150 39.44 -10.76 -24.29
CA GLY A 150 40.85 -10.38 -24.49
C GLY A 150 41.76 -11.57 -24.16
N PRO A 151 42.83 -11.84 -24.93
CA PRO A 151 43.79 -12.88 -24.59
C PRO A 151 44.85 -12.30 -23.66
N SER A 152 45.18 -12.98 -22.56
CA SER A 152 46.54 -12.88 -22.01
C SER A 152 46.89 -14.07 -21.14
N ASN A 153 47.89 -14.80 -21.60
CA ASN A 153 48.71 -15.73 -20.83
C ASN A 153 49.65 -14.93 -19.91
N LEU A 154 49.97 -15.44 -18.71
CA LEU A 154 51.36 -15.60 -18.28
C LEU A 154 51.43 -16.55 -17.07
N ILE A 155 52.10 -17.68 -17.26
CA ILE A 155 52.60 -18.56 -16.21
C ILE A 155 53.77 -17.84 -15.54
N ASP A 156 53.74 -17.69 -14.21
CA ASP A 156 54.90 -17.26 -13.42
C ASP A 156 55.10 -18.16 -12.19
N LEU A 157 56.38 -18.37 -11.90
CA LEU A 157 56.97 -19.42 -11.09
C LEU A 157 57.07 -18.95 -9.63
N GLN A 158 56.21 -19.44 -8.72
CA GLN A 158 56.21 -19.01 -7.31
C GLN A 158 56.30 -20.16 -6.30
N SER A 159 56.97 -19.86 -5.17
CA SER A 159 57.39 -20.77 -4.10
C SER A 159 56.22 -21.52 -3.42
N PRO A 160 56.40 -22.73 -2.87
CA PRO A 160 55.31 -23.52 -2.28
C PRO A 160 54.60 -22.82 -1.11
N GLN A 161 55.25 -21.86 -0.44
CA GLN A 161 54.67 -21.05 0.64
C GLN A 161 53.79 -19.90 0.14
N SER A 162 54.08 -19.34 -1.05
CA SER A 162 53.22 -18.34 -1.68
C SER A 162 52.01 -18.97 -2.34
N GLN A 163 52.14 -20.20 -2.85
CA GLN A 163 51.05 -20.96 -3.45
C GLN A 163 49.92 -21.28 -2.47
N THR A 164 50.22 -21.53 -1.19
CA THR A 164 49.19 -21.76 -0.15
C THR A 164 48.46 -20.47 0.23
N GLN A 165 49.17 -19.34 0.26
CA GLN A 165 48.58 -18.04 0.57
C GLN A 165 47.68 -17.55 -0.57
N ILE A 166 48.10 -17.75 -1.82
CA ILE A 166 47.29 -17.47 -3.01
C ILE A 166 46.03 -18.35 -3.04
N GLN A 167 46.15 -19.65 -2.74
CA GLN A 167 44.98 -20.54 -2.64
C GLN A 167 43.98 -20.12 -1.56
N MET A 168 44.45 -19.66 -0.39
CA MET A 168 43.56 -19.18 0.67
C MET A 168 42.87 -17.84 0.31
N GLU A 169 43.58 -16.94 -0.38
CA GLU A 169 42.98 -15.69 -0.90
C GLU A 169 41.95 -15.97 -2.00
N GLU A 170 42.25 -16.88 -2.93
CA GLU A 170 41.32 -17.33 -3.97
C GLU A 170 40.07 -18.01 -3.38
N GLU A 171 40.22 -18.86 -2.35
CA GLU A 171 39.10 -19.55 -1.70
C GLU A 171 38.19 -18.57 -0.91
N CYS A 172 38.78 -17.57 -0.25
CA CYS A 172 38.05 -16.51 0.45
C CYS A 172 37.23 -15.64 -0.53
N ASP A 173 37.83 -15.27 -1.67
CA ASP A 173 37.15 -14.51 -2.72
C ASP A 173 35.98 -15.31 -3.35
N ILE A 174 36.14 -16.62 -3.52
CA ILE A 174 35.10 -17.49 -4.07
C ILE A 174 33.90 -17.58 -3.13
N GLU A 175 34.11 -17.72 -1.82
CA GLU A 175 33.02 -17.83 -0.85
C GLU A 175 32.25 -16.51 -0.72
N LEU A 176 32.96 -15.37 -0.69
CA LEU A 176 32.32 -14.04 -0.71
C LEU A 176 31.47 -13.83 -1.99
N LEU A 177 31.95 -14.32 -3.13
CA LEU A 177 31.19 -14.26 -4.39
C LEU A 177 29.94 -15.14 -4.35
N ARG A 178 30.01 -16.32 -3.71
CA ARG A 178 28.85 -17.21 -3.53
C ARG A 178 27.79 -16.59 -2.66
N ASP A 179 28.17 -15.99 -1.53
CA ASP A 179 27.24 -15.29 -0.63
C ASP A 179 26.50 -14.18 -1.38
N ARG A 180 27.21 -13.42 -2.21
CA ARG A 180 26.62 -12.37 -3.05
C ARG A 180 25.65 -12.93 -4.09
N GLU A 181 25.98 -14.04 -4.75
CA GLU A 181 25.05 -14.70 -5.67
C GLU A 181 23.79 -15.22 -4.98
N GLN A 182 23.92 -15.77 -3.78
CA GLN A 182 22.78 -16.21 -2.98
C GLN A 182 21.89 -15.02 -2.58
N ALA A 183 22.50 -13.90 -2.22
CA ALA A 183 21.79 -12.67 -1.88
C ALA A 183 20.99 -12.12 -3.07
N ILE A 184 21.58 -12.12 -4.28
CA ILE A 184 20.89 -11.75 -5.52
C ILE A 184 19.66 -12.65 -5.76
N ARG A 185 19.81 -13.98 -5.64
CA ARG A 185 18.68 -14.92 -5.79
C ARG A 185 17.55 -14.66 -4.79
N LYS A 186 17.89 -14.26 -3.57
CA LYS A 186 16.91 -13.87 -2.56
C LYS A 186 16.15 -12.61 -2.99
N ILE A 187 16.84 -11.59 -3.50
CA ILE A 187 16.18 -10.39 -4.03
C ILE A 187 15.25 -10.74 -5.20
N GLU A 188 15.66 -11.65 -6.10
CA GLU A 188 14.81 -12.10 -7.20
C GLU A 188 13.54 -12.80 -6.70
N SER A 189 13.65 -13.68 -5.70
CA SER A 189 12.50 -14.31 -5.05
C SER A 189 11.57 -13.26 -4.41
N ASP A 190 12.13 -12.30 -3.68
CA ASP A 190 11.39 -11.21 -3.05
C ASP A 190 10.63 -10.36 -4.09
N ILE A 191 11.20 -10.12 -5.28
CA ILE A 191 10.51 -9.42 -6.37
C ILE A 191 9.30 -10.21 -6.87
N VAL A 192 9.39 -11.55 -6.95
CA VAL A 192 8.27 -12.41 -7.34
C VAL A 192 7.13 -12.32 -6.32
N GLU A 193 7.45 -12.30 -5.03
CA GLU A 193 6.47 -12.13 -3.97
C GLU A 193 5.77 -10.77 -4.03
N VAL A 194 6.52 -9.68 -4.26
CA VAL A 194 5.94 -8.34 -4.44
C VAL A 194 4.99 -8.31 -5.65
N ASN A 195 5.30 -9.01 -6.74
CA ASN A 195 4.39 -9.14 -7.87
C ASN A 195 3.08 -9.87 -7.50
N GLN A 196 3.12 -10.83 -6.59
CA GLN A 196 1.91 -11.47 -6.10
C GLN A 196 1.05 -10.49 -5.30
N ILE A 197 1.67 -9.64 -4.47
CA ILE A 197 0.95 -8.58 -3.76
C ILE A 197 0.29 -7.60 -4.74
N PHE A 198 0.97 -7.24 -5.85
CA PHE A 198 0.36 -6.39 -6.88
C PHE A 198 -0.88 -7.02 -7.53
N LYS A 199 -0.87 -8.34 -7.77
CA LYS A 199 -2.06 -9.05 -8.27
C LYS A 199 -3.19 -9.00 -7.26
N ASP A 200 -2.89 -9.19 -5.98
CA ASP A 200 -3.87 -9.10 -4.92
C ASP A 200 -4.49 -7.69 -4.84
N LEU A 201 -3.66 -6.65 -4.96
CA LEU A 201 -4.12 -5.26 -5.02
C LEU A 201 -4.98 -4.98 -6.26
N ALA A 202 -4.60 -5.50 -7.43
CA ALA A 202 -5.39 -5.35 -8.65
C ALA A 202 -6.78 -5.99 -8.51
N THR A 203 -6.87 -7.17 -7.91
CA THR A 203 -8.15 -7.82 -7.60
C THR A 203 -8.97 -6.97 -6.63
N MET A 204 -8.37 -6.50 -5.53
CA MET A 204 -9.07 -5.64 -4.56
C MET A 204 -9.59 -4.35 -5.20
N VAL A 205 -8.84 -3.72 -6.11
CA VAL A 205 -9.28 -2.50 -6.80
C VAL A 205 -10.38 -2.81 -7.83
N HIS A 206 -10.28 -3.91 -8.58
CA HIS A 206 -11.28 -4.29 -9.58
C HIS A 206 -12.64 -4.60 -8.95
N GLU A 207 -12.66 -5.33 -7.83
CA GLU A 207 -13.88 -5.60 -7.04
C GLU A 207 -14.54 -4.30 -6.52
N GLN A 208 -13.81 -3.18 -6.45
CA GLN A 208 -14.32 -1.88 -6.00
C GLN A 208 -14.77 -0.97 -7.16
N GLY A 209 -14.37 -1.25 -8.41
CA GLY A 209 -14.61 -0.42 -9.59
C GLY A 209 -16.06 -0.33 -10.05
N GLU A 210 -16.88 -1.36 -9.83
CA GLU A 210 -18.32 -1.31 -10.16
C GLU A 210 -19.15 -0.40 -9.22
N VAL A 211 -18.58 0.03 -8.07
CA VAL A 211 -19.32 0.78 -7.03
C VAL A 211 -18.93 2.27 -7.02
N ILE A 212 -17.97 2.73 -7.83
CA ILE A 212 -17.54 4.14 -7.88
C ILE A 212 -18.60 5.04 -8.53
N ASP A 213 -19.34 4.54 -9.54
CA ASP A 213 -20.45 5.28 -10.18
C ASP A 213 -21.56 5.66 -9.18
N SER A 214 -21.72 4.91 -8.09
CA SER A 214 -22.70 5.24 -7.05
C SER A 214 -22.26 6.35 -6.09
N ILE A 215 -20.96 6.71 -6.04
CA ILE A 215 -20.47 7.78 -5.16
C ILE A 215 -20.73 9.16 -5.75
N GLU A 216 -20.46 9.38 -7.03
CA GLU A 216 -20.86 10.61 -7.73
C GLU A 216 -22.38 10.76 -7.66
N ALA A 217 -23.13 9.70 -7.98
CA ALA A 217 -24.58 9.71 -7.89
C ALA A 217 -25.11 10.02 -6.47
N ASN A 218 -24.45 9.51 -5.42
CA ASN A 218 -24.89 9.76 -4.04
C ASN A 218 -24.48 11.14 -3.50
N VAL A 219 -23.34 11.71 -3.94
CA VAL A 219 -22.97 13.11 -3.63
C VAL A 219 -23.90 14.07 -4.34
N GLU A 220 -24.22 13.80 -5.61
CA GLU A 220 -25.23 14.53 -6.38
C GLU A 220 -26.60 14.43 -5.69
N THR A 221 -27.04 13.22 -5.30
CA THR A 221 -28.32 13.01 -4.61
C THR A 221 -28.38 13.75 -3.27
N ALA A 222 -27.33 13.72 -2.46
CA ALA A 222 -27.28 14.44 -1.19
C ALA A 222 -27.29 15.97 -1.40
N SER A 223 -26.60 16.46 -2.44
CA SER A 223 -26.64 17.88 -2.83
C SER A 223 -28.04 18.30 -3.27
N ILE A 224 -28.71 17.48 -4.09
CA ILE A 224 -30.09 17.69 -4.52
C ILE A 224 -31.04 17.71 -3.32
N GLN A 225 -30.95 16.75 -2.40
CA GLN A 225 -31.82 16.69 -1.21
C GLN A 225 -31.64 17.90 -0.27
N VAL A 226 -30.42 18.40 -0.10
CA VAL A 226 -30.16 19.63 0.67
C VAL A 226 -30.74 20.86 -0.05
N HIS A 227 -30.58 20.92 -1.38
CA HIS A 227 -31.15 22.00 -2.18
C HIS A 227 -32.70 21.99 -2.14
N GLU A 228 -33.32 20.83 -2.29
CA GLU A 228 -34.77 20.67 -2.17
C GLU A 228 -35.24 20.99 -0.74
N GLY A 229 -34.55 20.51 0.29
CA GLY A 229 -34.86 20.82 1.68
C GLY A 229 -34.82 22.32 1.98
N THR A 230 -33.81 23.03 1.46
CA THR A 230 -33.71 24.49 1.62
C THR A 230 -34.81 25.23 0.85
N ALA A 231 -35.19 24.77 -0.35
CA ALA A 231 -36.31 25.32 -1.10
C ALA A 231 -37.66 25.12 -0.38
N GLN A 232 -37.89 23.94 0.21
CA GLN A 232 -39.10 23.67 0.99
C GLN A 232 -39.16 24.51 2.26
N LEU A 233 -38.03 24.70 2.95
CA LEU A 233 -37.94 25.62 4.10
C LEU A 233 -38.24 27.08 3.72
N SER A 234 -37.75 27.53 2.56
CA SER A 234 -38.07 28.87 2.04
C SER A 234 -39.57 29.02 1.79
N LYS A 235 -40.19 28.05 1.10
CA LYS A 235 -41.66 28.07 0.86
C LYS A 235 -42.44 28.08 2.17
N ALA A 236 -42.07 27.23 3.13
CA ALA A 236 -42.73 27.16 4.44
C ALA A 236 -42.64 28.49 5.21
N ARG A 237 -41.47 29.16 5.15
CA ARG A 237 -41.30 30.51 5.69
C ARG A 237 -42.24 31.51 5.03
N ASP A 238 -42.36 31.48 3.70
CA ASP A 238 -43.21 32.40 2.96
C ASP A 238 -44.71 32.19 3.28
N TYR A 239 -45.13 30.95 3.52
CA TYR A 239 -46.48 30.64 4.04
C TYR A 239 -46.70 31.12 5.49
N GLN A 240 -45.69 31.07 6.36
CA GLN A 240 -45.80 31.58 7.74
C GLN A 240 -45.87 33.11 7.82
N VAL A 241 -45.29 33.82 6.85
CA VAL A 241 -45.31 35.30 6.77
C VAL A 241 -46.61 35.83 6.18
N CYS A 242 -47.46 34.97 5.58
CA CYS A 242 -48.77 35.35 5.08
C CYS A 242 -49.87 34.96 6.10
N PRO A 243 -50.21 35.82 7.08
CA PRO A 243 -51.33 35.54 7.96
C PRO A 243 -52.61 35.59 7.12
N ALA A 244 -53.30 34.44 7.02
CA ALA A 244 -54.67 34.39 6.56
C ALA A 244 -55.50 35.39 7.40
N SER A 245 -56.01 36.45 6.76
CA SER A 245 -56.88 37.43 7.41
C SER A 245 -58.17 36.76 7.90
N PRO A 246 -58.59 36.97 9.16
CA PRO A 246 -59.92 36.60 9.60
C PRO A 246 -60.89 37.71 9.18
N ALA A 247 -61.69 37.45 8.14
CA ALA A 247 -62.78 38.35 7.77
C ALA A 247 -63.84 38.36 8.88
N ARG A 248 -63.93 39.48 9.61
CA ARG A 248 -65.08 39.84 10.45
C ARG A 248 -66.29 40.13 9.56
N GLY A 249 -67.45 39.61 9.94
CA GLY A 249 -68.73 40.01 9.38
C GLY A 249 -69.88 39.54 10.29
N GLN A 250 -70.10 40.24 11.40
CA GLN A 250 -71.45 40.31 11.99
C GLN A 250 -72.29 41.19 11.08
N HIS A 251 -73.49 40.77 10.68
CA HIS A 251 -74.71 41.58 10.71
C HIS A 251 -75.93 40.74 10.34
N PHE A 252 -76.91 40.79 11.24
CA PHE A 252 -78.32 40.43 11.16
C PHE A 252 -78.95 40.60 9.76
N PHE A 253 -79.81 39.66 9.35
CA PHE A 253 -81.24 39.91 9.15
C PHE A 253 -82.01 38.58 9.02
N THR A 254 -83.19 38.59 9.62
CA THR A 254 -84.24 37.57 9.61
C THR A 254 -84.75 37.27 8.20
N ASP A 255 -85.19 36.04 7.94
CA ASP A 255 -86.60 35.70 7.64
C ASP A 255 -86.81 34.45 6.75
N PHE A 256 -87.95 33.79 7.04
CA PHE A 256 -88.76 32.93 6.17
C PHE A 256 -88.53 31.40 6.08
N TYR A 257 -89.35 30.70 6.88
CA TYR A 257 -90.40 29.76 6.46
C TYR A 257 -90.03 28.37 5.86
N ILE A 258 -90.19 27.35 6.72
CA ILE A 258 -91.07 26.17 6.59
C ILE A 258 -91.49 25.73 5.16
N CYS A 259 -91.14 24.49 4.80
CA CYS A 259 -92.04 23.46 4.20
C CYS A 259 -91.37 22.08 4.34
N PHE A 260 -91.84 21.19 5.22
CA PHE A 260 -92.89 20.15 4.99
C PHE A 260 -92.44 19.10 3.96
N VAL A 261 -92.48 17.77 4.16
CA VAL A 261 -92.88 16.82 5.22
C VAL A 261 -92.07 15.55 4.97
#